data_AF-A0A9I9EL73-F1
#
_entry.id   AF-A0A9I9EL73-F1
#
_cell.length_a   1.000
_cell.length_b   1.000
_cell.length_c   1.000
_cell.angle_alpha   90.00
_cell.angle_beta   90.00
_cell.angle_gamma   90.00
#
_symmetry.space_group_name_H-M   'P 1'
#
loop_
_entity.id
_entity.type
_entity.pdbx_description
1 polymer ?
#
loop_
_entity_poly.entity_id
_entity_poly.type
_entity_poly.pdbx_seq_one_letter_code
_entity_poly.pdbx_strand_id
1 'polypeptide(L)' 'MSTDISIPKEIVHKARTNFGVNISYLKTWRAKEHMVKILHGDIVESYALINWLNLTQVHALL' A
#
# COMPACT_ATOMS: atom_id res chain seq x y z
N MET A 1 1.61 7.82 16.96
CA MET A 1 0.47 7.09 16.36
C MET A 1 1.03 5.76 15.88
N SER A 2 0.64 4.63 16.47
CA SER A 2 1.15 3.31 16.03
C SER A 2 0.41 2.91 14.76
N THR A 3 1.09 2.90 13.63
CA THR A 3 0.63 2.18 12.43
C THR A 3 0.73 0.70 12.73
N ASP A 4 -0.28 0.16 13.39
CA ASP A 4 -0.35 -1.27 13.69
C ASP A 4 -0.69 -2.01 12.39
N ILE A 5 0.34 -2.24 11.57
CA ILE A 5 0.22 -2.94 10.29
C ILE A 5 0.02 -4.42 10.61
N SER A 6 -1.21 -4.78 10.93
CA SER A 6 -1.57 -6.18 11.18
C SER A 6 -1.18 -7.05 9.98
N ILE A 7 -0.53 -8.16 10.27
CA ILE A 7 -0.10 -9.12 9.26
C ILE A 7 -1.38 -9.80 8.71
N PRO A 8 -1.51 -10.07 7.40
CA PRO A 8 -2.74 -10.65 6.85
C PRO A 8 -3.24 -11.91 7.56
N LYS A 9 -2.32 -12.70 8.14
CA LYS A 9 -2.64 -13.86 8.98
C LYS A 9 -3.42 -13.50 10.25
N GLU A 10 -3.10 -12.38 10.90
CA GLU A 10 -3.82 -11.91 12.09
C GLU A 10 -5.21 -11.41 11.73
N ILE A 11 -5.37 -10.72 10.60
CA ILE A 11 -6.68 -10.27 10.12
C ILE A 11 -7.56 -11.48 9.80
N VAL A 12 -7.03 -12.48 9.10
CA VAL A 12 -7.76 -13.74 8.82
C VAL A 12 -8.16 -14.44 10.13
N HIS A 13 -7.24 -14.51 11.10
CA HIS A 13 -7.52 -15.11 12.39
C HIS A 13 -8.62 -14.37 13.14
N LYS A 14 -8.50 -13.04 13.28
CA LYS A 14 -9.50 -12.18 13.94
C LYS A 14 -10.86 -12.23 13.23
N ALA A 15 -10.89 -12.26 11.90
CA ALA A 15 -12.11 -12.41 11.12
C ALA A 15 -12.84 -13.71 11.47
N ARG A 16 -12.08 -14.80 11.58
CA ARG A 16 -12.61 -16.11 11.91
C ARG A 16 -13.06 -16.22 13.37
N THR A 17 -12.27 -15.70 14.31
CA THR A 17 -12.58 -15.82 15.75
C THR A 17 -13.68 -14.88 16.21
N ASN A 18 -13.68 -13.64 15.72
CA ASN A 18 -14.55 -12.60 16.24
C ASN A 18 -15.86 -12.49 15.46
N PHE A 19 -15.85 -12.85 14.18
CA PHE A 19 -16.99 -12.68 13.28
C PHE A 19 -17.44 -13.99 12.62
N GLY A 20 -16.73 -15.11 12.84
CA GLY A 20 -17.04 -16.38 12.19
C GLY A 20 -16.82 -16.39 10.67
N VAL A 21 -16.19 -15.34 10.12
CA VAL A 21 -16.01 -15.19 8.66
C VAL A 21 -14.69 -15.83 8.24
N ASN A 22 -14.75 -16.74 7.27
CA ASN A 22 -13.57 -17.33 6.68
C ASN A 22 -13.11 -16.49 5.47
N ILE A 23 -12.06 -15.69 5.66
CA ILE A 23 -11.49 -14.84 4.60
C ILE A 23 -10.21 -15.49 4.07
N SER A 24 -10.05 -15.50 2.75
CA SER A 24 -8.83 -15.99 2.10
C SER A 24 -7.65 -15.06 2.41
N TYR A 25 -6.53 -15.65 2.83
CA TYR A 25 -5.27 -14.96 3.02
C TYR A 25 -4.86 -14.11 1.80
N LEU A 26 -5.03 -14.65 0.58
CA LEU A 26 -4.64 -13.93 -0.65
C LEU A 26 -5.47 -12.65 -0.85
N LYS A 27 -6.77 -12.70 -0.53
CA LYS A 27 -7.64 -11.52 -0.61
C LYS A 27 -7.22 -10.47 0.42
N THR A 28 -6.92 -10.90 1.64
CA THR A 28 -6.43 -10.01 2.70
C THR A 28 -5.07 -9.40 2.36
N TRP A 29 -4.15 -10.18 1.79
CA TRP A 29 -2.85 -9.70 1.31
C TRP A 29 -3.01 -8.62 0.24
N ARG A 30 -3.83 -8.87 -0.80
CA ARG A 30 -4.08 -7.89 -1.87
C ARG A 30 -4.75 -6.61 -1.36
N ALA A 31 -5.72 -6.74 -0.45
CA ALA A 31 -6.37 -5.59 0.17
C ALA A 31 -5.36 -4.72 0.94
N LYS A 32 -4.41 -5.36 1.65
CA LYS A 32 -3.32 -4.66 2.34
C LYS A 32 -2.41 -3.92 1.34
N GLU A 33 -1.93 -4.59 0.30
CA GLU A 33 -1.07 -3.96 -0.72
C GLU A 33 -1.74 -2.74 -1.36
N HIS A 34 -3.03 -2.88 -1.70
CA HIS A 34 -3.82 -1.80 -2.26
C HIS A 34 -3.94 -0.61 -1.28
N MET A 35 -4.16 -0.89 0.01
CA MET A 35 -4.30 0.17 1.02
C MET A 35 -2.96 0.87 1.30
N VAL A 36 -1.84 0.14 1.25
CA VAL A 36 -0.50 0.74 1.34
C VAL A 36 -0.26 1.72 0.19
N LYS A 37 -0.66 1.38 -1.04
CA LYS A 37 -0.57 2.28 -2.19
C LYS A 37 -1.44 3.53 -2.03
N ILE A 38 -2.64 3.41 -1.46
CA ILE A 38 -3.50 4.56 -1.21
C ILE A 38 -2.88 5.49 -0.15
N LEU A 39 -2.36 4.92 0.94
CA LEU A 39 -1.86 5.71 2.08
C LEU A 39 -0.51 6.37 1.81
N HIS A 40 0.38 5.70 1.08
CA HIS A 40 1.75 6.16 0.87
C HIS A 40 2.05 6.59 -0.57
N GLY A 41 1.04 6.55 -1.45
CA GLY A 41 1.23 6.70 -2.89
C GLY A 41 1.77 5.42 -3.52
N ASP A 42 1.63 5.32 -4.85
CA ASP A 42 2.28 4.24 -5.58
C ASP A 42 3.77 4.56 -5.71
N ILE A 43 4.62 3.64 -5.27
CA ILE A 43 6.09 3.79 -5.34
C ILE A 43 6.54 3.97 -6.79
N VAL A 44 5.94 3.24 -7.74
CA VAL A 44 6.28 3.34 -9.17
C VAL A 44 5.94 4.72 -9.70
N GLU A 45 4.75 5.23 -9.36
CA GLU A 45 4.32 6.57 -9.74
C GLU A 45 5.20 7.63 -9.07
N SER A 46 5.57 7.42 -7.81
CA SER A 46 6.44 8.33 -7.06
C SER A 46 7.83 8.44 -7.70
N TYR A 47 8.43 7.31 -8.10
CA TYR A 47 9.71 7.33 -8.81
C TYR A 47 9.59 7.92 -10.23
N ALA A 48 8.49 7.66 -10.93
CA ALA A 48 8.23 8.28 -12.23
C ALA A 48 8.12 9.80 -12.12
N LEU A 49 7.42 10.30 -11.09
CA LEU A 49 7.29 11.73 -10.81
C LEU A 49 8.62 12.38 -10.46
N ILE A 50 9.47 11.74 -9.65
CA ILE A 50 10.82 12.26 -9.35
C ILE A 50 11.63 12.41 -10.64
N ASN A 51 11.59 11.39 -11.50
CA ASN A 51 12.31 11.43 -12.78
C ASN A 51 11.76 12.54 -13.70
N TRP A 52 10.44 12.69 -13.75
CA TRP A 52 9.78 13.77 -14.51
C TRP A 52 10.16 15.16 -13.99
N LEU A 53 10.18 15.35 -12.68
CA LEU A 53 10.52 16.61 -12.03
C LEU A 53 11.97 17.02 -12.34
N ASN A 54 12.89 16.05 -12.36
CA ASN A 54 14.30 16.29 -12.71
C ASN A 54 14.47 16.73 -14.16
N LEU A 55 13.77 16.09 -15.11
CA LEU A 55 13.83 16.45 -16.53
C LEU A 55 13.24 17.84 -16.81
N THR A 56 12.16 18.21 -16.12
CA THR A 56 11.55 19.54 -16.26
C THR A 56 12.41 20.65 -15.67
N GLN A 57 13.10 20.42 -14.55
CA GLN A 57 14.05 21.40 -14.01
C GLN A 57 15.28 21.62 -14.91
N VAL A 58 15.82 20.56 -15.51
CA VAL A 58 16.96 20.67 -16.45
C VAL A 58 16.57 21.50 -17.69
N HIS A 59 15.36 21.31 -18.22
CA HIS A 59 14.87 22.11 -19.35
C HIS A 59 14.54 23.57 -18.97
N ALA A 60 14.10 23.84 -17.73
CA ALA A 60 13.80 25.20 -17.30
C ALA A 60 15.04 26.08 -17.04
N LEU A 61 16.23 25.48 -17.02
CA LEU A 61 17.52 26.14 -16.80
C LEU A 61 18.32 26.35 -18.11
N LEU A 62 17.77 25.97 -19.26
CA LEU A 62 18.31 26.20 -20.61
C LEU A 62 17.51 27.30 -21.33
#